data_AF-B2FI89-F1
#
_entry.id   AF-B2FI89-F1
#
_cell.length_a   1.000
_cell.length_b   1.000
_cell.length_c   1.000
_cell.angle_alpha   90.00
_cell.angle_beta   90.00
_cell.angle_gamma   90.00
#
_symmetry.space_group_name_H-M   'P 1'
#
loop_
_entity.id
_entity.type
_entity.pdbx_description
1 polymer ?
#
loop_
_entity_poly.entity_id
_entity_poly.type
_entity_poly.pdbx_seq_one_letter_code
_entity_poly.pdbx_strand_id
1 'polypeptide(L)'
;MPTNIDTHDLDATSGAVYFAVGRGTEGGPASYHLAIAGITQGVTEPHWGTVNKVAQNSGYSLGAIQVDFGQRGEWALGAIDGHALKAGETTYVDAVIDQASTYAKAHNLPFTQDHADLRRDLLSHGNGLSGRSSIQFIDTNTRDSINAWAGSAEGKQWIHANIDYPQVRNATRIGMAMVDAHGSGIAEENRFEAISLIAKTANQLPSQLPKLQKVLEEGGDYEALRAKAGQIRETYQYFDAPKAGDIAVRYENAYANNKDAMDRAHAKVSSRDYSPAGEHNDADIKVALDQIGAPRQQAGSQTLKEGSSGRDVLKLESNLVTLGYASAGGQQTLNPDRRFDATTRKAVEDFQRAHNLDPVDGKAGPATLAAIDRDARELQGNLAALGLTDAKGQAIGSDGYLGGGSRHAINAFQQQHGLPATGIADAETRQALANEVQQRAQAQGSTPEQQAAAEPARETVYPMSDPRSPQNWLYTETLVQVKFAEEARGLPSGEHSEKLAAALTVEAARAGLYRVDRVELNQDGSMARAVQANALHDESALNRNTAPVSTADAMRQSVQENSERALQVSDQQREQQKIDQQTQQHGPRAMMA
;
A
#
# COMPACT_ATOMS: atom_id res chain seq x y z
N MET A 1 17.80 9.21 -23.09
CA MET A 1 18.21 9.38 -21.68
C MET A 1 17.21 8.62 -20.84
N PRO A 2 17.62 7.83 -19.84
CA PRO A 2 16.67 7.14 -18.96
C PRO A 2 15.75 8.17 -18.29
N THR A 3 14.44 7.87 -18.28
CA THR A 3 13.40 8.67 -17.63
C THR A 3 13.24 8.34 -16.15
N ASN A 4 13.99 7.33 -15.68
CA ASN A 4 13.91 6.74 -14.36
C ASN A 4 15.23 6.92 -13.62
N ILE A 5 15.20 6.80 -12.29
CA ILE A 5 16.39 6.79 -11.44
C ILE A 5 17.28 5.60 -11.85
N ASP A 6 18.60 5.81 -11.90
CA ASP A 6 19.53 4.74 -12.21
C ASP A 6 19.69 3.81 -11.00
N THR A 7 18.85 2.78 -10.97
CA THR A 7 18.80 1.77 -9.90
C THR A 7 19.93 0.75 -9.93
N HIS A 8 20.85 0.86 -10.89
CA HIS A 8 22.06 0.04 -10.96
C HIS A 8 23.30 0.77 -10.41
N ASP A 9 23.23 2.09 -10.26
CA ASP A 9 24.26 2.88 -9.59
C ASP A 9 23.93 3.05 -8.10
N LEU A 10 24.83 2.57 -7.23
CA LEU A 10 24.60 2.58 -5.79
C LEU A 10 24.51 4.01 -5.24
N ASP A 11 25.27 4.96 -5.78
CA ASP A 11 25.32 6.31 -5.21
C ASP A 11 24.08 7.12 -5.63
N ALA A 12 23.64 7.00 -6.89
CA ALA A 12 22.37 7.55 -7.37
C ALA A 12 21.18 6.96 -6.61
N THR A 13 21.12 5.62 -6.50
CA THR A 13 20.05 4.93 -5.78
C THR A 13 20.05 5.31 -4.29
N SER A 14 21.22 5.38 -3.63
CA SER A 14 21.30 5.72 -2.20
C SER A 14 20.86 7.16 -1.92
N GLY A 15 21.20 8.10 -2.81
CA GLY A 15 20.71 9.47 -2.73
C GLY A 15 19.18 9.54 -2.84
N ALA A 16 18.59 8.78 -3.76
CA ALA A 16 17.13 8.70 -3.91
C ALA A 16 16.45 8.03 -2.70
N VAL A 17 17.02 6.92 -2.20
CA VAL A 17 16.52 6.22 -1.00
C VAL A 17 16.63 7.09 0.25
N TYR A 18 17.67 7.94 0.36
CA TYR A 18 17.77 8.91 1.46
C TYR A 18 16.53 9.81 1.54
N PHE A 19 16.04 10.29 0.39
CA PHE A 19 14.81 11.07 0.34
C PHE A 19 13.58 10.19 0.59
N ALA A 20 13.38 9.13 -0.19
CA ALA A 20 12.15 8.34 -0.15
C ALA A 20 11.94 7.60 1.18
N VAL A 21 13.00 6.98 1.69
CA VAL A 21 12.99 6.20 2.93
C VAL A 21 13.32 7.09 4.11
N GLY A 22 14.50 7.69 4.11
CA GLY A 22 14.99 8.43 5.26
C GLY A 22 14.16 9.65 5.61
N ARG A 23 14.12 10.61 4.69
CA ARG A 23 13.35 11.85 4.90
C ARG A 23 11.84 11.63 4.79
N GLY A 24 11.38 10.71 3.96
CA GLY A 24 9.95 10.51 3.67
C GLY A 24 9.20 9.67 4.70
N THR A 25 9.85 8.66 5.30
CA THR A 25 9.20 7.80 6.30
C THR A 25 9.66 8.05 7.73
N GLU A 26 10.90 8.48 7.95
CA GLU A 26 11.55 8.56 9.28
C GLU A 26 11.84 10.00 9.73
N GLY A 27 12.00 10.93 8.77
CA GLY A 27 12.37 12.33 8.97
C GLY A 27 11.23 13.26 9.39
N GLY A 28 10.85 13.22 10.67
CA GLY A 28 10.06 14.28 11.30
C GLY A 28 10.92 15.44 11.84
N PRO A 29 10.34 16.43 12.54
CA PRO A 29 11.07 17.51 13.25
C PRO A 29 12.10 17.03 14.29
N ALA A 30 12.14 15.70 14.53
CA ALA A 30 12.89 15.05 15.60
C ALA A 30 14.23 14.41 15.21
N SER A 31 14.63 14.48 13.94
CA SER A 31 15.82 13.76 13.43
C SER A 31 17.16 14.16 14.07
N TYR A 32 17.23 15.30 14.76
CA TYR A 32 18.46 15.86 15.31
C TYR A 32 18.37 16.16 16.81
N HIS A 33 17.65 15.30 17.53
CA HIS A 33 17.67 15.21 18.98
C HIS A 33 17.47 13.75 19.40
N LEU A 34 17.86 13.42 20.62
CA LEU A 34 17.56 12.11 21.20
C LEU A 34 16.05 11.93 21.35
N ALA A 35 15.52 10.86 20.77
CA ALA A 35 14.10 10.52 20.84
C ALA A 35 13.88 9.11 21.38
N ILE A 36 12.75 8.87 22.05
CA ILE A 36 12.30 7.55 22.45
C ILE A 36 10.88 7.36 21.88
N ALA A 37 10.68 6.26 21.15
CA ALA A 37 9.39 5.97 20.54
C ALA A 37 8.27 5.85 21.59
N GLY A 38 7.14 6.52 21.33
CA GLY A 38 6.01 6.62 22.25
C GLY A 38 6.14 7.71 23.33
N ILE A 39 7.32 8.31 23.48
CA ILE A 39 7.56 9.39 24.45
C ILE A 39 7.64 10.75 23.76
N THR A 40 8.50 10.90 22.76
CA THR A 40 8.90 12.23 22.24
C THR A 40 7.81 12.93 21.41
N GLN A 41 6.67 12.27 21.15
CA GLN A 41 5.52 12.89 20.49
C GLN A 41 4.62 13.61 21.51
N GLY A 42 4.51 14.94 21.37
CA GLY A 42 3.56 15.75 22.15
C GLY A 42 3.98 16.07 23.59
N VAL A 43 5.19 15.71 23.98
CA VAL A 43 5.79 16.11 25.26
C VAL A 43 6.61 17.38 25.10
N THR A 44 6.50 18.30 26.07
CA THR A 44 7.35 19.49 26.15
C THR A 44 8.54 19.22 27.06
N GLU A 45 9.74 19.61 26.63
CA GLU A 45 10.92 19.60 27.49
C GLU A 45 10.65 20.40 28.80
N PRO A 46 11.10 19.92 29.98
CA PRO A 46 11.99 18.78 30.23
C PRO A 46 11.27 17.42 30.46
N HIS A 47 9.94 17.34 30.29
CA HIS A 47 9.13 16.18 30.67
C HIS A 47 9.23 15.06 29.63
N TRP A 48 10.23 14.19 29.74
CA TRP A 48 10.46 13.03 28.87
C TRP A 48 9.46 11.87 29.10
N GLY A 49 8.22 12.19 29.46
CA GLY A 49 7.18 11.19 29.73
C GLY A 49 7.54 10.26 30.89
N THR A 50 6.94 9.07 30.90
CA THR A 50 7.19 8.02 31.89
C THR A 50 7.50 6.72 31.17
N VAL A 51 8.20 5.78 31.84
CA VAL A 51 8.55 4.46 31.26
C VAL A 51 7.34 3.74 30.64
N ASN A 52 6.16 3.91 31.23
CA ASN A 52 4.91 3.30 30.72
C ASN A 52 4.45 3.84 29.35
N LYS A 53 5.02 4.95 28.88
CA LYS A 53 4.78 5.51 27.53
C LYS A 53 5.77 5.02 26.49
N VAL A 54 6.84 4.32 26.90
CA VAL A 54 7.79 3.72 25.96
C VAL A 54 7.06 2.68 25.12
N ALA A 55 7.12 2.87 23.80
CA ALA A 55 6.56 1.91 22.88
C ALA A 55 7.41 0.63 22.89
N GLN A 56 6.79 -0.49 23.24
CA GLN A 56 7.35 -1.83 23.02
C GLN A 56 8.75 -2.06 23.63
N ASN A 57 9.76 -2.31 22.78
CA ASN A 57 11.14 -2.60 23.15
C ASN A 57 12.10 -1.45 22.77
N SER A 58 11.60 -0.22 22.70
CA SER A 58 12.35 0.92 22.16
C SER A 58 13.40 1.44 23.14
N GLY A 59 14.54 1.89 22.60
CA GLY A 59 15.56 2.66 23.31
C GLY A 59 15.62 4.13 22.86
N TYR A 60 16.73 4.78 23.18
CA TYR A 60 17.08 6.09 22.58
C TYR A 60 17.32 5.94 21.09
N SER A 61 16.98 6.96 20.34
CA SER A 61 17.21 7.04 18.90
C SER A 61 17.69 8.40 18.46
N LEU A 62 18.46 8.42 17.37
CA LEU A 62 19.03 9.64 16.79
C LEU A 62 19.10 9.49 15.26
N GLY A 63 19.05 10.62 14.54
CA GLY A 63 19.24 10.67 13.10
C GLY A 63 17.93 10.68 12.31
N ALA A 64 18.04 11.07 11.03
CA ALA A 64 16.93 11.03 10.08
C ALA A 64 16.42 9.60 9.85
N ILE A 65 17.29 8.59 10.01
CA ILE A 65 16.96 7.16 9.83
C ILE A 65 16.56 6.46 11.13
N GLN A 66 16.64 7.18 12.26
CA GLN A 66 16.31 6.74 13.61
C GLN A 66 17.01 5.42 14.02
N VAL A 67 18.30 5.48 14.30
CA VAL A 67 19.00 4.32 14.88
C VAL A 67 18.58 4.11 16.34
N ASP A 68 17.97 2.97 16.66
CA ASP A 68 17.68 2.57 18.04
C ASP A 68 18.98 2.12 18.73
N PHE A 69 19.51 2.97 19.62
CA PHE A 69 20.72 2.70 20.39
C PHE A 69 20.59 1.48 21.29
N GLY A 70 19.42 1.18 21.84
CA GLY A 70 19.28 0.02 22.69
C GLY A 70 19.45 -1.30 21.94
N GLN A 71 19.05 -1.32 20.67
CA GLN A 71 19.15 -2.52 19.83
C GLN A 71 20.42 -2.56 18.98
N ARG A 72 20.98 -1.39 18.63
CA ARG A 72 22.04 -1.24 17.62
C ARG A 72 23.21 -0.39 18.09
N GLY A 73 23.15 0.16 19.28
CA GLY A 73 24.10 1.14 19.79
C GLY A 73 25.53 0.61 19.87
N GLU A 74 25.69 -0.71 19.95
CA GLU A 74 27.00 -1.40 19.96
C GLU A 74 27.49 -1.79 18.56
N TRP A 75 26.69 -1.59 17.51
CA TRP A 75 27.11 -1.87 16.15
C TRP A 75 28.08 -0.79 15.66
N ALA A 76 28.89 -1.13 14.65
CA ALA A 76 29.78 -0.17 14.01
C ALA A 76 29.00 1.04 13.49
N LEU A 77 29.57 2.23 13.63
CA LEU A 77 28.99 3.49 13.17
C LEU A 77 28.63 3.42 11.67
N GLY A 78 27.36 3.64 11.33
CA GLY A 78 26.83 3.53 9.97
C GLY A 78 26.40 2.11 9.53
N ALA A 79 26.65 1.08 10.34
CA ALA A 79 26.24 -0.29 10.05
C ALA A 79 24.75 -0.54 10.30
N ILE A 80 24.22 -1.54 9.61
CA ILE A 80 22.83 -2.01 9.73
C ILE A 80 22.75 -3.49 10.13
N ASP A 81 23.89 -4.05 10.54
CA ASP A 81 24.06 -5.40 11.04
C ASP A 81 25.00 -5.42 12.25
N GLY A 82 24.83 -6.42 13.11
CA GLY A 82 25.61 -6.58 14.34
C GLY A 82 26.95 -7.29 14.13
N HIS A 83 27.67 -6.96 13.05
CA HIS A 83 28.98 -7.57 12.82
C HIS A 83 30.00 -7.13 13.88
N ALA A 84 31.02 -7.96 14.10
CA ALA A 84 32.09 -7.64 15.03
C ALA A 84 32.89 -6.42 14.54
N LEU A 85 33.15 -5.47 15.44
CA LEU A 85 33.91 -4.25 15.14
C LEU A 85 35.28 -4.60 14.55
N LYS A 86 35.63 -3.93 13.45
CA LYS A 86 36.96 -3.99 12.84
C LYS A 86 37.88 -2.97 13.49
N ALA A 87 39.19 -3.15 13.29
CA ALA A 87 40.18 -2.22 13.81
C ALA A 87 39.91 -0.79 13.28
N GLY A 88 39.74 0.16 14.20
CA GLY A 88 39.46 1.57 13.89
C GLY A 88 37.97 1.92 13.78
N GLU A 89 37.07 0.94 13.87
CA GLU A 89 35.64 1.22 13.98
C GLU A 89 35.26 1.58 15.43
N THR A 90 34.26 2.43 15.57
CA THR A 90 33.64 2.79 16.84
C THR A 90 32.15 2.46 16.80
N THR A 91 31.53 2.30 17.96
CA THR A 91 30.09 2.05 18.03
C THR A 91 29.28 3.33 17.86
N TYR A 92 27.99 3.20 17.56
CA TYR A 92 27.08 4.35 17.55
C TYR A 92 27.10 5.14 18.86
N VAL A 93 26.93 4.44 19.99
CA VAL A 93 26.82 5.10 21.30
C VAL A 93 28.15 5.73 21.70
N ASP A 94 29.27 5.02 21.50
CA ASP A 94 30.59 5.54 21.88
C ASP A 94 30.94 6.79 21.05
N ALA A 95 30.62 6.80 19.75
CA ALA A 95 30.85 7.97 18.89
C ALA A 95 29.98 9.17 19.28
N VAL A 96 28.70 8.94 19.60
CA VAL A 96 27.78 10.01 20.04
C VAL A 96 28.23 10.62 21.36
N ILE A 97 28.65 9.79 22.33
CA ILE A 97 29.20 10.27 23.60
C ILE A 97 30.43 11.15 23.38
N ASP A 98 31.38 10.69 22.55
CA ASP A 98 32.61 11.42 22.26
C ASP A 98 32.34 12.79 21.60
N GLN A 99 31.47 12.82 20.59
CA GLN A 99 31.11 14.05 19.90
C GLN A 99 30.36 15.03 20.81
N ALA A 100 29.36 14.55 21.55
CA ALA A 100 28.58 15.39 22.45
C ALA A 100 29.42 15.93 23.62
N SER A 101 30.30 15.11 24.20
CA SER A 101 31.21 15.52 25.27
C SER A 101 32.20 16.59 24.79
N THR A 102 32.76 16.40 23.58
CA THR A 102 33.66 17.38 22.96
C THR A 102 32.96 18.70 22.70
N TYR A 103 31.75 18.67 22.13
CA TYR A 103 30.94 19.85 21.91
C TYR A 103 30.58 20.55 23.22
N ALA A 104 30.12 19.80 24.22
CA ALA A 104 29.77 20.37 25.53
C ALA A 104 30.96 21.08 26.17
N LYS A 105 32.16 20.49 26.11
CA LYS A 105 33.39 21.12 26.59
C LYS A 105 33.74 22.40 25.84
N ALA A 106 33.63 22.42 24.51
CA ALA A 106 33.92 23.59 23.69
C ALA A 106 32.93 24.75 23.92
N HIS A 107 31.68 24.42 24.27
CA HIS A 107 30.60 25.39 24.47
C HIS A 107 30.27 25.66 25.95
N ASN A 108 31.07 25.15 26.89
CA ASN A 108 30.85 25.26 28.35
C ASN A 108 29.46 24.75 28.80
N LEU A 109 28.98 23.67 28.20
CA LEU A 109 27.74 23.01 28.57
C LEU A 109 27.99 21.89 29.60
N PRO A 110 27.06 21.62 30.53
CA PRO A 110 27.15 20.50 31.45
C PRO A 110 27.20 19.14 30.73
N PHE A 111 28.08 18.23 31.15
CA PHE A 111 28.11 16.86 30.62
C PHE A 111 28.64 15.91 31.69
N THR A 112 27.99 14.75 31.85
CA THR A 112 28.44 13.74 32.81
C THR A 112 29.89 13.32 32.55
N GLN A 113 30.65 13.11 33.62
CA GLN A 113 32.02 12.59 33.53
C GLN A 113 32.04 11.06 33.51
N ASP A 114 30.94 10.41 33.91
CA ASP A 114 30.82 8.95 33.90
C ASP A 114 30.25 8.49 32.55
N HIS A 115 31.13 8.43 31.55
CA HIS A 115 30.75 7.99 30.21
C HIS A 115 30.37 6.50 30.17
N ALA A 116 30.84 5.68 31.12
CA ALA A 116 30.46 4.26 31.18
C ALA A 116 29.01 4.09 31.64
N ASP A 117 28.60 4.89 32.62
CA ASP A 117 27.22 4.98 33.10
C ASP A 117 26.29 5.50 31.99
N LEU A 118 26.68 6.60 31.33
CA LEU A 118 25.95 7.15 30.18
C LEU A 118 25.80 6.13 29.05
N ARG A 119 26.87 5.40 28.71
CA ARG A 119 26.83 4.35 27.68
C ARG A 119 25.80 3.28 28.02
N ARG A 120 25.80 2.78 29.26
CA ARG A 120 24.85 1.76 29.72
C ARG A 120 23.41 2.27 29.63
N ASP A 121 23.17 3.52 29.99
CA ASP A 121 21.84 4.11 29.96
C ASP A 121 21.36 4.37 28.52
N LEU A 122 22.22 4.85 27.62
CA LEU A 122 21.90 5.00 26.20
C LEU A 122 21.62 3.67 25.49
N LEU A 123 22.23 2.57 25.95
CA LEU A 123 21.97 1.20 25.48
C LEU A 123 20.75 0.54 26.13
N SER A 124 20.16 1.18 27.15
CA SER A 124 18.95 0.65 27.76
C SER A 124 17.76 0.76 26.81
N HIS A 125 16.89 -0.24 26.88
CA HIS A 125 15.68 -0.28 26.06
C HIS A 125 14.62 -1.16 26.70
N GLY A 126 13.38 -0.95 26.25
CA GLY A 126 12.22 -1.64 26.75
C GLY A 126 11.38 -0.78 27.68
N ASN A 127 10.19 -1.28 27.96
CA ASN A 127 9.17 -0.56 28.72
C ASN A 127 8.93 -1.18 30.11
N GLY A 128 9.77 -2.14 30.53
CA GLY A 128 9.60 -2.83 31.81
C GLY A 128 8.35 -3.71 31.92
N LEU A 129 7.55 -3.85 30.85
CA LEU A 129 6.34 -4.66 30.82
C LEU A 129 6.64 -6.08 30.32
N SER A 130 5.84 -7.05 30.77
CA SER A 130 5.91 -8.45 30.31
C SER A 130 7.31 -9.08 30.44
N GLY A 131 8.04 -8.77 31.51
CA GLY A 131 9.37 -9.33 31.81
C GLY A 131 10.51 -8.75 30.96
N ARG A 132 10.27 -7.65 30.23
CA ARG A 132 11.31 -6.93 29.48
C ARG A 132 12.13 -6.03 30.39
N SER A 133 13.36 -5.70 29.98
CA SER A 133 14.15 -4.64 30.60
C SER A 133 13.41 -3.30 30.53
N SER A 134 13.70 -2.42 31.49
CA SER A 134 13.23 -1.02 31.47
C SER A 134 14.31 -0.16 30.85
N ILE A 135 13.89 0.83 30.05
CA ILE A 135 14.73 1.98 29.72
C ILE A 135 15.16 2.71 31.02
N GLN A 136 16.37 3.24 31.00
CA GLN A 136 16.94 4.14 32.00
C GLN A 136 17.00 5.55 31.41
N PHE A 137 16.44 6.52 32.13
CA PHE A 137 16.49 7.91 31.71
C PHE A 137 17.82 8.54 32.13
N ILE A 138 18.55 9.06 31.14
CA ILE A 138 19.77 9.86 31.39
C ILE A 138 19.39 11.18 32.06
N ASP A 139 20.37 11.79 32.74
CA ASP A 139 20.14 13.07 33.40
C ASP A 139 19.85 14.20 32.39
N THR A 140 19.06 15.18 32.84
CA THR A 140 18.58 16.29 32.00
C THR A 140 19.73 17.12 31.41
N ASN A 141 20.80 17.34 32.17
CA ASN A 141 21.91 18.19 31.74
C ASN A 141 22.71 17.52 30.60
N THR A 142 23.06 16.24 30.76
CA THR A 142 23.77 15.48 29.73
C THR A 142 22.94 15.36 28.46
N ARG A 143 21.64 15.06 28.61
CA ARG A 143 20.68 15.01 27.51
C ARG A 143 20.60 16.30 26.72
N ASP A 144 20.42 17.43 27.40
CA ASP A 144 20.29 18.74 26.77
C ASP A 144 21.56 19.12 26.02
N SER A 145 22.73 18.71 26.52
CA SER A 145 24.01 18.87 25.82
C SER A 145 24.14 17.96 24.59
N ILE A 146 23.68 16.70 24.63
CA ILE A 146 23.62 15.85 23.43
C ILE A 146 22.68 16.45 22.40
N ASN A 147 21.51 16.95 22.82
CA ASN A 147 20.54 17.60 21.92
C ASN A 147 21.07 18.91 21.35
N ALA A 148 21.81 19.71 22.14
CA ALA A 148 22.44 20.94 21.69
C ALA A 148 23.49 20.65 20.61
N TRP A 149 24.32 19.62 20.79
CA TRP A 149 25.24 19.15 19.77
C TRP A 149 24.48 18.66 18.53
N ALA A 150 23.58 17.70 18.68
CA ALA A 150 22.86 17.09 17.56
C ALA A 150 22.07 18.14 16.74
N GLY A 151 21.49 19.14 17.41
CA GLY A 151 20.73 20.23 16.79
C GLY A 151 21.59 21.32 16.13
N SER A 152 22.89 21.40 16.46
CA SER A 152 23.83 22.34 15.85
C SER A 152 24.10 22.04 14.37
N ALA A 153 24.63 23.00 13.62
CA ALA A 153 25.00 22.77 12.22
C ALA A 153 26.08 21.67 12.08
N GLU A 154 27.03 21.66 13.00
CA GLU A 154 28.16 20.73 13.06
C GLU A 154 27.66 19.31 13.37
N GLY A 155 26.81 19.17 14.39
CA GLY A 155 26.23 17.89 14.78
C GLY A 155 25.30 17.32 13.71
N LYS A 156 24.45 18.15 13.08
CA LYS A 156 23.61 17.73 11.95
C LYS A 156 24.43 17.15 10.80
N GLN A 157 25.49 17.86 10.40
CA GLN A 157 26.39 17.41 9.35
C GLN A 157 27.13 16.13 9.76
N TRP A 158 27.61 16.05 11.01
CA TRP A 158 28.30 14.87 11.51
C TRP A 158 27.38 13.64 11.55
N ILE A 159 26.16 13.80 12.08
CA ILE A 159 25.14 12.73 12.12
C ILE A 159 24.82 12.28 10.70
N HIS A 160 24.62 13.20 9.76
CA HIS A 160 24.38 12.85 8.37
C HIS A 160 25.53 12.04 7.75
N ALA A 161 26.77 12.52 7.89
CA ALA A 161 27.94 11.95 7.24
C ALA A 161 28.41 10.62 7.85
N ASN A 162 28.05 10.33 9.11
CA ASN A 162 28.55 9.16 9.83
C ASN A 162 27.45 8.18 10.27
N ILE A 163 26.20 8.63 10.40
CA ILE A 163 25.06 7.80 10.82
C ILE A 163 24.07 7.65 9.66
N ASP A 164 23.38 8.73 9.28
CA ASP A 164 22.21 8.63 8.40
C ASP A 164 22.56 8.13 7.00
N TYR A 165 23.48 8.80 6.30
CA TYR A 165 23.79 8.44 4.93
C TYR A 165 24.49 7.08 4.81
N PRO A 166 25.46 6.71 5.67
CA PRO A 166 26.03 5.37 5.67
C PRO A 166 24.99 4.26 5.91
N GLN A 167 24.03 4.46 6.84
CA GLN A 167 22.95 3.51 7.07
C GLN A 167 22.06 3.35 5.84
N VAL A 168 21.60 4.46 5.24
CA VAL A 168 20.81 4.44 4.01
C VAL A 168 21.55 3.70 2.91
N ARG A 169 22.83 4.02 2.71
CA ARG A 169 23.64 3.42 1.64
C ARG A 169 23.83 1.91 1.85
N ASN A 170 24.00 1.48 3.09
CA ASN A 170 24.08 0.05 3.42
C ASN A 170 22.73 -0.65 3.21
N ALA A 171 21.62 -0.03 3.61
CA ALA A 171 20.27 -0.60 3.42
C ALA A 171 19.89 -0.68 1.94
N THR A 172 20.27 0.35 1.17
CA THR A 172 20.13 0.40 -0.28
C THR A 172 20.91 -0.74 -0.93
N ARG A 173 22.15 -0.99 -0.49
CA ARG A 173 22.95 -2.11 -1.00
C ARG A 173 22.28 -3.47 -0.77
N ILE A 174 21.65 -3.68 0.40
CA ILE A 174 20.87 -4.90 0.65
C ILE A 174 19.70 -5.01 -0.33
N GLY A 175 18.95 -3.92 -0.51
CA GLY A 175 17.83 -3.87 -1.46
C GLY A 175 18.28 -4.18 -2.88
N MET A 176 19.32 -3.51 -3.37
CA MET A 176 19.90 -3.74 -4.70
C MET A 176 20.36 -5.18 -4.86
N ALA A 177 21.18 -5.70 -3.94
CA ALA A 177 21.70 -7.05 -4.02
C ALA A 177 20.59 -8.11 -4.04
N MET A 178 19.52 -7.91 -3.26
CA MET A 178 18.38 -8.82 -3.23
C MET A 178 17.60 -8.79 -4.55
N VAL A 179 17.36 -7.60 -5.12
CA VAL A 179 16.67 -7.46 -6.40
C VAL A 179 17.55 -7.91 -7.58
N ASP A 180 18.87 -7.71 -7.51
CA ASP A 180 19.84 -8.23 -8.49
C ASP A 180 19.86 -9.77 -8.49
N ALA A 181 19.89 -10.39 -7.31
CA ALA A 181 20.00 -11.83 -7.17
C ALA A 181 18.69 -12.58 -7.46
N HIS A 182 17.55 -12.02 -7.04
CA HIS A 182 16.26 -12.74 -7.03
C HIS A 182 15.13 -12.00 -7.76
N GLY A 183 15.29 -10.69 -8.05
CA GLY A 183 14.22 -9.83 -8.58
C GLY A 183 13.93 -9.98 -10.06
N SER A 184 14.03 -11.19 -10.65
CA SER A 184 13.71 -11.42 -12.07
C SER A 184 12.21 -11.21 -12.42
N GLY A 185 11.35 -11.15 -11.41
CA GLY A 185 9.94 -10.75 -11.52
C GLY A 185 9.70 -9.25 -11.35
N ILE A 186 10.70 -8.48 -10.90
CA ILE A 186 10.62 -7.04 -10.73
C ILE A 186 10.91 -6.37 -12.07
N ALA A 187 9.90 -5.73 -12.64
CA ALA A 187 10.08 -4.90 -13.84
C ALA A 187 11.05 -3.75 -13.53
N GLU A 188 11.83 -3.33 -14.53
CA GLU A 188 12.88 -2.31 -14.32
C GLU A 188 12.30 -1.01 -13.78
N GLU A 189 11.10 -0.65 -14.20
CA GLU A 189 10.40 0.50 -13.64
C GLU A 189 10.06 0.36 -12.17
N ASN A 190 9.84 -0.85 -11.65
CA ASN A 190 9.52 -1.14 -10.24
C ASN A 190 10.76 -1.29 -9.34
N ARG A 191 11.95 -1.19 -9.93
CA ARG A 191 13.19 -1.54 -9.25
C ARG A 191 13.46 -0.62 -8.07
N PHE A 192 13.23 0.69 -8.24
CA PHE A 192 13.46 1.68 -7.18
C PHE A 192 12.54 1.48 -5.98
N GLU A 193 11.27 1.16 -6.20
CA GLU A 193 10.31 0.97 -5.12
C GLU A 193 10.52 -0.36 -4.40
N ALA A 194 10.91 -1.40 -5.13
CA ALA A 194 11.33 -2.67 -4.53
C ALA A 194 12.56 -2.47 -3.64
N ILE A 195 13.59 -1.79 -4.13
CA ILE A 195 14.80 -1.45 -3.37
C ILE A 195 14.43 -0.63 -2.13
N SER A 196 13.60 0.40 -2.26
CA SER A 196 13.20 1.27 -1.15
C SER A 196 12.42 0.52 -0.07
N LEU A 197 11.50 -0.37 -0.47
CA LEU A 197 10.74 -1.22 0.45
C LEU A 197 11.65 -2.22 1.19
N ILE A 198 12.59 -2.86 0.48
CA ILE A 198 13.55 -3.80 1.08
C ILE A 198 14.52 -3.05 1.99
N ALA A 199 15.03 -1.89 1.57
CA ALA A 199 15.91 -1.05 2.38
C ALA A 199 15.23 -0.61 3.67
N LYS A 200 13.97 -0.18 3.60
CA LYS A 200 13.16 0.14 4.78
C LYS A 200 12.96 -1.09 5.68
N THR A 201 12.80 -2.27 5.09
CA THR A 201 12.69 -3.53 5.85
C THR A 201 13.99 -3.90 6.53
N ALA A 202 15.11 -3.78 5.84
CA ALA A 202 16.45 -3.96 6.41
C ALA A 202 16.68 -2.99 7.57
N ASN A 203 16.25 -1.74 7.42
CA ASN A 203 16.39 -0.74 8.46
C ASN A 203 15.44 -0.95 9.64
N GLN A 204 14.18 -1.35 9.48
CA GLN A 204 13.25 -1.43 10.62
C GLN A 204 13.16 -2.83 11.23
N LEU A 205 13.07 -3.86 10.40
CA LEU A 205 12.78 -5.23 10.81
C LEU A 205 13.63 -6.22 10.00
N PRO A 206 14.96 -6.25 10.20
CA PRO A 206 15.86 -7.12 9.42
C PRO A 206 15.50 -8.61 9.55
N SER A 207 14.88 -9.03 10.65
CA SER A 207 14.38 -10.40 10.85
C SER A 207 13.27 -10.80 9.86
N GLN A 208 12.62 -9.85 9.19
CA GLN A 208 11.57 -10.09 8.20
C GLN A 208 12.09 -10.09 6.76
N LEU A 209 13.34 -9.67 6.51
CA LEU A 209 13.95 -9.71 5.17
C LEU A 209 13.86 -11.07 4.47
N PRO A 210 14.09 -12.23 5.15
CA PRO A 210 13.97 -13.54 4.49
C PRO A 210 12.58 -13.80 3.90
N LYS A 211 11.51 -13.21 4.45
CA LYS A 211 10.15 -13.37 3.92
C LYS A 211 9.97 -12.60 2.61
N LEU A 212 10.61 -11.44 2.47
CA LEU A 212 10.60 -10.66 1.23
C LEU A 212 11.48 -11.30 0.17
N GLN A 213 12.67 -11.77 0.54
CA GLN A 213 13.54 -12.52 -0.34
C GLN A 213 12.84 -13.74 -0.93
N LYS A 214 12.11 -14.50 -0.11
CA LYS A 214 11.33 -15.66 -0.56
C LYS A 214 10.32 -15.31 -1.66
N VAL A 215 9.66 -14.14 -1.58
CA VAL A 215 8.74 -13.69 -2.64
C VAL A 215 9.48 -13.50 -3.97
N LEU A 216 10.68 -12.92 -3.92
CA LEU A 216 11.50 -12.70 -5.12
C LEU A 216 12.06 -14.01 -5.67
N GLU A 217 12.50 -14.93 -4.81
CA GLU A 217 12.94 -16.28 -5.20
C GLU A 217 11.82 -17.07 -5.87
N GLU A 218 10.57 -16.87 -5.43
CA GLU A 218 9.36 -17.41 -6.03
C GLU A 218 8.93 -16.62 -7.28
N GLY A 219 9.76 -15.73 -7.82
CA GLY A 219 9.54 -14.97 -9.06
C GLY A 219 8.50 -13.85 -8.94
N GLY A 220 8.09 -13.50 -7.72
CA GLY A 220 7.11 -12.45 -7.45
C GLY A 220 7.55 -11.08 -7.96
N ASP A 221 6.56 -10.30 -8.39
CA ASP A 221 6.74 -8.91 -8.79
C ASP A 221 6.67 -7.94 -7.60
N TYR A 222 6.65 -6.65 -7.88
CA TYR A 222 6.63 -5.62 -6.85
C TYR A 222 5.34 -5.61 -6.04
N GLU A 223 4.19 -5.93 -6.66
CA GLU A 223 2.92 -5.97 -5.92
C GLU A 223 2.88 -7.18 -4.99
N ALA A 224 3.42 -8.33 -5.39
CA ALA A 224 3.62 -9.47 -4.50
C ALA A 224 4.53 -9.12 -3.31
N LEU A 225 5.63 -8.40 -3.58
CA LEU A 225 6.57 -7.92 -2.55
C LEU A 225 5.88 -6.94 -1.58
N ARG A 226 5.08 -6.02 -2.11
CA ARG A 226 4.30 -5.03 -1.35
C ARG A 226 3.18 -5.67 -0.54
N ALA A 227 2.48 -6.66 -1.09
CA ALA A 227 1.47 -7.45 -0.39
C ALA A 227 2.07 -8.20 0.80
N LYS A 228 3.25 -8.81 0.62
CA LYS A 228 3.98 -9.45 1.73
C LYS A 228 4.38 -8.46 2.81
N ALA A 229 4.86 -7.27 2.42
CA ALA A 229 5.17 -6.20 3.36
C ALA A 229 3.91 -5.71 4.11
N GLY A 230 2.76 -5.67 3.44
CA GLY A 230 1.45 -5.41 4.06
C GLY A 230 1.09 -6.43 5.14
N GLN A 231 1.23 -7.72 4.85
CA GLN A 231 1.00 -8.80 5.83
C GLN A 231 1.95 -8.69 7.04
N ILE A 232 3.21 -8.31 6.83
CA ILE A 232 4.15 -8.04 7.93
C ILE A 232 3.65 -6.86 8.77
N ARG A 233 3.15 -5.79 8.15
CA ARG A 233 2.61 -4.63 8.85
C ARG A 233 1.37 -4.95 9.70
N GLU A 234 0.53 -5.88 9.29
CA GLU A 234 -0.60 -6.36 10.11
C GLU A 234 -0.13 -6.92 11.45
N THR A 235 1.05 -7.55 11.48
CA THR A 235 1.68 -8.05 12.72
C THR A 235 2.46 -6.95 13.44
N TYR A 236 3.15 -6.09 12.70
CA TYR A 236 4.01 -5.03 13.20
C TYR A 236 3.49 -3.67 12.73
N GLN A 237 2.52 -3.08 13.45
CA GLN A 237 1.81 -1.87 13.00
C GLN A 237 2.70 -0.64 12.73
N TYR A 238 3.92 -0.61 13.29
CA TYR A 238 4.94 0.43 13.13
C TYR A 238 5.88 0.19 11.92
N PHE A 239 5.65 -0.90 11.19
CA PHE A 239 6.41 -1.26 10.00
C PHE A 239 5.97 -0.42 8.79
N ASP A 240 6.86 0.45 8.35
CA ASP A 240 6.59 1.46 7.33
C ASP A 240 7.16 1.11 5.94
N ALA A 241 7.60 -0.14 5.72
CA ALA A 241 8.08 -0.55 4.39
C ALA A 241 7.05 -0.38 3.27
N PRO A 242 5.75 -0.68 3.46
CA PRO A 242 4.74 -0.36 2.44
C PRO A 242 4.68 1.14 2.14
N LYS A 243 4.73 1.99 3.17
CA LYS A 243 4.73 3.46 3.04
C LYS A 243 5.98 3.95 2.30
N ALA A 244 7.14 3.36 2.55
CA ALA A 244 8.38 3.66 1.82
C ALA A 244 8.23 3.33 0.33
N GLY A 245 7.61 2.19 0.01
CA GLY A 245 7.24 1.84 -1.36
C GLY A 245 6.36 2.90 -2.01
N ASP A 246 5.30 3.34 -1.33
CA ASP A 246 4.36 4.35 -1.85
C ASP A 246 5.05 5.72 -2.09
N ILE A 247 5.94 6.12 -1.19
CA ILE A 247 6.74 7.35 -1.36
C ILE A 247 7.70 7.19 -2.54
N ALA A 248 8.35 6.04 -2.66
CA ALA A 248 9.26 5.76 -3.77
C ALA A 248 8.55 5.82 -5.12
N VAL A 249 7.31 5.31 -5.24
CA VAL A 249 6.49 5.47 -6.46
C VAL A 249 6.32 6.94 -6.82
N ARG A 250 5.91 7.77 -5.85
CA ARG A 250 5.71 9.21 -6.08
C ARG A 250 6.99 9.92 -6.47
N TYR A 251 8.08 9.57 -5.80
CA TYR A 251 9.40 10.13 -6.03
C TYR A 251 9.91 9.80 -7.44
N GLU A 252 9.80 8.54 -7.86
CA GLU A 252 10.15 8.06 -9.21
C GLU A 252 9.30 8.72 -10.30
N ASN A 253 7.99 8.83 -10.09
CA ASN A 253 7.08 9.47 -11.04
C ASN A 253 7.42 10.96 -11.27
N ALA A 254 7.90 11.65 -10.23
CA ALA A 254 8.33 13.05 -10.34
C ALA A 254 9.70 13.21 -11.01
N TYR A 255 10.52 12.16 -11.05
CA TYR A 255 11.90 12.22 -11.49
C TYR A 255 12.04 12.68 -12.94
N ALA A 256 11.23 12.15 -13.87
CA ALA A 256 11.31 12.53 -15.29
C ALA A 256 11.16 14.05 -15.53
N ASN A 257 10.35 14.73 -14.72
CA ASN A 257 10.10 16.18 -14.84
C ASN A 257 11.08 17.04 -14.03
N ASN A 258 11.86 16.44 -13.13
CA ASN A 258 12.74 17.13 -12.19
C ASN A 258 14.19 16.59 -12.20
N LYS A 259 14.54 15.81 -13.23
CA LYS A 259 15.73 14.97 -13.28
C LYS A 259 17.01 15.69 -12.86
N ASP A 260 17.32 16.82 -13.50
CA ASP A 260 18.57 17.54 -13.24
C ASP A 260 18.68 18.04 -11.78
N ALA A 261 17.57 18.51 -11.21
CA ALA A 261 17.54 18.97 -9.83
C ALA A 261 17.64 17.79 -8.85
N MET A 262 16.92 16.70 -9.11
CA MET A 262 16.95 15.51 -8.26
C MET A 262 18.31 14.81 -8.32
N ASP A 263 18.95 14.71 -9.49
CA ASP A 263 20.31 14.16 -9.61
C ASP A 263 21.33 14.96 -8.80
N ARG A 264 21.26 16.30 -8.86
CA ARG A 264 22.10 17.16 -8.01
C ARG A 264 21.77 17.00 -6.54
N ALA A 265 20.50 16.84 -6.17
CA ALA A 265 20.09 16.58 -4.80
C ALA A 265 20.66 15.25 -4.29
N HIS A 266 20.60 14.17 -5.08
CA HIS A 266 21.16 12.85 -4.77
C HIS A 266 22.67 12.94 -4.55
N ALA A 267 23.39 13.59 -5.46
CA ALA A 267 24.84 13.79 -5.36
C ALA A 267 25.24 14.69 -4.17
N LYS A 268 24.40 15.67 -3.81
CA LYS A 268 24.62 16.53 -2.64
C LYS A 268 24.51 15.71 -1.36
N VAL A 269 23.40 14.98 -1.15
CA VAL A 269 23.21 14.21 0.08
C VAL A 269 24.22 13.06 0.22
N SER A 270 24.82 12.59 -0.87
CA SER A 270 25.91 11.61 -0.81
C SER A 270 27.25 12.18 -0.34
N SER A 271 27.41 13.50 -0.37
CA SER A 271 28.64 14.16 0.08
C SER A 271 28.72 14.17 1.61
N ARG A 272 29.94 13.94 2.12
CA ARG A 272 30.26 14.13 3.56
C ARG A 272 30.15 15.60 3.99
N ASP A 273 30.20 16.51 3.03
CA ASP A 273 30.10 17.96 3.28
C ASP A 273 28.66 18.47 3.26
N TYR A 274 27.68 17.59 3.00
CA TYR A 274 26.28 17.97 3.05
C TYR A 274 25.89 18.42 4.45
N SER A 275 25.31 19.62 4.55
CA SER A 275 24.81 20.18 5.80
C SER A 275 23.28 20.21 5.80
N PRO A 276 22.62 19.31 6.56
CA PRO A 276 21.16 19.34 6.70
C PRO A 276 20.63 20.66 7.27
N ALA A 277 21.44 21.42 8.02
CA ALA A 277 21.04 22.71 8.57
C ALA A 277 20.69 23.74 7.47
N GLY A 278 21.31 23.63 6.29
CA GLY A 278 21.13 24.53 5.15
C GLY A 278 20.09 24.06 4.13
N GLU A 279 19.45 22.91 4.33
CA GLU A 279 18.62 22.24 3.30
C GLU A 279 17.48 23.12 2.76
N HIS A 280 16.89 23.97 3.62
CA HIS A 280 15.80 24.87 3.27
C HIS A 280 16.21 25.99 2.29
N ASN A 281 17.51 26.24 2.14
CA ASN A 281 18.08 27.23 1.23
C ASN A 281 18.61 26.63 -0.07
N ASP A 282 18.68 25.30 -0.17
CA ASP A 282 19.18 24.62 -1.36
C ASP A 282 18.04 24.30 -2.32
N ALA A 283 18.06 24.90 -3.51
CA ALA A 283 17.00 24.76 -4.50
C ALA A 283 16.81 23.31 -4.99
N ASP A 284 17.88 22.54 -5.13
CA ASP A 284 17.80 21.16 -5.61
C ASP A 284 17.25 20.24 -4.52
N ILE A 285 17.70 20.43 -3.27
CA ILE A 285 17.21 19.67 -2.12
C ILE A 285 15.72 19.92 -1.89
N LYS A 286 15.26 21.17 -2.05
CA LYS A 286 13.83 21.49 -1.94
C LYS A 286 12.99 20.75 -2.96
N VAL A 287 13.43 20.69 -4.22
CA VAL A 287 12.74 19.92 -5.26
C VAL A 287 12.58 18.46 -4.83
N ALA A 288 13.63 17.83 -4.31
CA ALA A 288 13.55 16.46 -3.81
C ALA A 288 12.63 16.30 -2.57
N LEU A 289 12.75 17.20 -1.59
CA LEU A 289 11.92 17.18 -0.38
C LEU A 289 10.42 17.40 -0.68
N ASP A 290 10.10 18.23 -1.67
CA ASP A 290 8.72 18.48 -2.09
C ASP A 290 8.04 17.21 -2.64
N GLN A 291 8.81 16.25 -3.18
CA GLN A 291 8.25 15.00 -3.72
C GLN A 291 7.90 13.97 -2.64
N ILE A 292 8.44 14.11 -1.43
CA ILE A 292 8.25 13.16 -0.32
C ILE A 292 7.33 13.69 0.78
N GLY A 293 7.04 15.00 0.78
CA GLY A 293 6.14 15.64 1.74
C GLY A 293 4.73 15.04 1.71
N ALA A 294 4.02 15.11 2.85
CA ALA A 294 2.62 14.71 2.90
C ALA A 294 1.83 15.51 1.85
N PRO A 295 0.99 14.88 1.03
CA PRO A 295 0.19 15.60 0.06
C PRO A 295 -0.64 16.64 0.80
N ARG A 296 -0.54 17.92 0.43
CA ARG A 296 -1.68 18.84 0.59
C ARG A 296 -2.84 18.15 -0.09
N GLN A 297 -3.75 17.53 0.68
CA GLN A 297 -5.01 16.90 0.25
C GLN A 297 -5.13 16.74 -1.27
N GLN A 298 -4.36 15.82 -1.84
CA GLN A 298 -4.52 15.33 -3.21
C GLN A 298 -4.24 13.82 -3.26
N ALA A 299 -4.59 13.12 -2.18
CA ALA A 299 -4.95 11.70 -2.26
C ALA A 299 -6.45 11.54 -2.61
N GLY A 300 -7.05 12.55 -3.25
CA GLY A 300 -8.19 12.31 -4.13
C GLY A 300 -7.60 11.78 -5.43
N SER A 301 -7.97 10.55 -5.78
CA SER A 301 -7.74 9.91 -7.10
C SER A 301 -7.44 10.96 -8.17
N GLN A 302 -6.16 11.06 -8.56
CA GLN A 302 -5.78 11.95 -9.63
C GLN A 302 -6.55 11.50 -10.86
N THR A 303 -7.39 12.39 -11.37
CA THR A 303 -8.07 12.18 -12.64
C THR A 303 -7.00 12.16 -13.73
N LEU A 304 -6.74 10.98 -14.29
CA LEU A 304 -5.83 10.85 -15.43
C LEU A 304 -6.54 11.35 -16.68
N LYS A 305 -5.87 12.19 -17.45
CA LYS A 305 -6.44 12.86 -18.62
C LYS A 305 -5.34 13.14 -19.62
N GLU A 306 -5.71 13.64 -20.80
CA GLU A 306 -4.74 14.00 -21.82
C GLU A 306 -3.65 14.95 -21.26
N GLY A 307 -2.39 14.59 -21.47
CA GLY A 307 -1.21 15.24 -20.89
C GLY A 307 -0.72 14.64 -19.57
N SER A 308 -1.49 13.77 -18.91
CA SER A 308 -1.00 12.95 -17.80
C SER A 308 0.09 11.99 -18.31
N SER A 309 1.08 11.71 -17.46
CA SER A 309 2.11 10.72 -17.77
C SER A 309 2.58 10.01 -16.51
N GLY A 310 3.13 8.81 -16.66
CA GLY A 310 3.72 8.04 -15.57
C GLY A 310 3.05 6.69 -15.37
N ARG A 311 3.30 6.06 -14.22
CA ARG A 311 2.94 4.66 -13.99
C ARG A 311 1.43 4.42 -13.88
N ASP A 312 0.68 5.38 -13.34
CA ASP A 312 -0.78 5.26 -13.27
C ASP A 312 -1.41 5.26 -14.68
N VAL A 313 -0.80 6.02 -15.59
CA VAL A 313 -1.16 6.00 -17.02
C VAL A 313 -0.76 4.67 -17.66
N LEU A 314 0.41 4.10 -17.33
CA LEU A 314 0.81 2.78 -17.83
C LEU A 314 -0.13 1.65 -17.38
N LYS A 315 -0.55 1.67 -16.10
CA LYS A 315 -1.53 0.71 -15.56
C LYS A 315 -2.87 0.87 -16.27
N LEU A 316 -3.35 2.11 -16.42
CA LEU A 316 -4.56 2.44 -17.16
C LEU A 316 -4.50 1.88 -18.59
N GLU A 317 -3.45 2.20 -19.34
CA GLU A 317 -3.25 1.78 -20.73
C GLU A 317 -3.16 0.26 -20.86
N SER A 318 -2.39 -0.40 -20.00
CA SER A 318 -2.25 -1.85 -20.00
C SER A 318 -3.57 -2.56 -19.72
N ASN A 319 -4.36 -2.03 -18.77
CA ASN A 319 -5.68 -2.57 -18.47
C ASN A 319 -6.65 -2.34 -19.62
N LEU A 320 -6.73 -1.12 -20.17
CA LEU A 320 -7.59 -0.81 -21.31
C LEU A 320 -7.25 -1.66 -22.54
N VAL A 321 -5.96 -1.83 -22.84
CA VAL A 321 -5.48 -2.69 -23.92
C VAL A 321 -5.92 -4.13 -23.70
N THR A 322 -5.66 -4.68 -22.51
CA THR A 322 -5.91 -6.10 -22.25
C THR A 322 -7.40 -6.39 -22.14
N LEU A 323 -8.22 -5.43 -21.70
CA LEU A 323 -9.69 -5.48 -21.72
C LEU A 323 -10.28 -5.20 -23.11
N GLY A 324 -9.46 -4.96 -24.14
CA GLY A 324 -9.90 -4.82 -25.52
C GLY A 324 -10.42 -3.44 -25.93
N TYR A 325 -10.19 -2.40 -25.11
CA TYR A 325 -10.59 -1.01 -25.39
C TYR A 325 -9.57 -0.22 -26.21
N ALA A 326 -8.58 -0.90 -26.80
CA ALA A 326 -7.48 -0.32 -27.56
C ALA A 326 -7.54 -0.53 -29.08
N SER A 327 -8.65 -1.07 -29.61
CA SER A 327 -8.72 -1.56 -30.99
C SER A 327 -9.79 -0.85 -31.82
N ALA A 328 -9.43 -0.44 -33.03
CA ALA A 328 -10.36 -0.01 -34.07
C ALA A 328 -10.14 -0.90 -35.32
N GLY A 329 -11.20 -1.58 -35.79
CA GLY A 329 -11.12 -2.41 -37.00
C GLY A 329 -10.18 -3.63 -36.91
N GLY A 330 -9.91 -4.14 -35.71
CA GLY A 330 -9.04 -5.30 -35.48
C GLY A 330 -7.54 -5.00 -35.42
N GLN A 331 -7.13 -3.72 -35.48
CA GLN A 331 -5.75 -3.29 -35.22
C GLN A 331 -5.64 -2.62 -33.85
N GLN A 332 -4.59 -2.97 -33.11
CA GLN A 332 -4.24 -2.34 -31.84
C GLN A 332 -3.73 -0.91 -32.11
N THR A 333 -4.44 0.07 -31.55
CA THR A 333 -4.18 1.51 -31.75
C THR A 333 -3.56 2.19 -30.55
N LEU A 334 -3.68 1.60 -29.35
CA LEU A 334 -3.06 2.07 -28.12
C LEU A 334 -1.87 1.17 -27.74
N ASN A 335 -0.69 1.78 -27.63
CA ASN A 335 0.53 1.16 -27.11
C ASN A 335 0.80 1.72 -25.70
N PRO A 336 0.89 0.89 -24.64
CA PRO A 336 1.19 1.39 -23.31
C PRO A 336 2.60 2.02 -23.25
N ASP A 337 2.65 3.35 -23.27
CA ASP A 337 3.88 4.14 -23.36
C ASP A 337 4.01 5.18 -22.22
N ARG A 338 3.09 5.11 -21.24
CA ARG A 338 2.99 5.99 -20.07
C ARG A 338 2.54 7.40 -20.40
N ARG A 339 2.01 7.66 -21.60
CA ARG A 339 1.60 8.99 -22.03
C ARG A 339 0.12 8.97 -22.37
N PHE A 340 -0.64 9.69 -21.55
CA PHE A 340 -2.05 9.83 -21.80
C PHE A 340 -2.24 10.81 -22.95
N ASP A 341 -2.31 10.29 -24.17
CA ASP A 341 -2.52 11.05 -25.39
C ASP A 341 -3.95 10.87 -25.93
N ALA A 342 -4.20 11.33 -27.16
CA ALA A 342 -5.50 11.21 -27.81
C ALA A 342 -5.96 9.76 -28.01
N THR A 343 -5.03 8.80 -28.14
CA THR A 343 -5.34 7.37 -28.25
C THR A 343 -5.77 6.79 -26.91
N THR A 344 -5.07 7.15 -25.82
CA THR A 344 -5.44 6.76 -24.45
C THR A 344 -6.77 7.38 -24.06
N ARG A 345 -7.01 8.66 -24.39
CA ARG A 345 -8.30 9.33 -24.19
C ARG A 345 -9.43 8.58 -24.87
N LYS A 346 -9.25 8.22 -26.14
CA LYS A 346 -10.24 7.48 -26.90
C LYS A 346 -10.55 6.12 -26.27
N ALA A 347 -9.53 5.38 -25.84
CA ALA A 347 -9.72 4.11 -25.14
C ALA A 347 -10.51 4.27 -23.83
N VAL A 348 -10.24 5.34 -23.08
CA VAL A 348 -11.02 5.68 -21.88
C VAL A 348 -12.47 6.02 -22.22
N GLU A 349 -12.72 6.80 -23.26
CA GLU A 349 -14.09 7.11 -23.71
C GLU A 349 -14.83 5.82 -24.14
N ASP A 350 -14.17 4.94 -24.86
CA ASP A 350 -14.75 3.67 -25.33
C ASP A 350 -15.07 2.74 -24.15
N PHE A 351 -14.19 2.68 -23.15
CA PHE A 351 -14.46 2.00 -21.87
C PHE A 351 -15.65 2.64 -21.15
N GLN A 352 -15.66 3.97 -20.98
CA GLN A 352 -16.74 4.68 -20.32
C GLN A 352 -18.10 4.41 -21.00
N ARG A 353 -18.15 4.40 -22.33
CA ARG A 353 -19.37 4.06 -23.11
C ARG A 353 -19.83 2.63 -22.83
N ALA A 354 -18.92 1.65 -22.88
CA ALA A 354 -19.25 0.25 -22.66
C ALA A 354 -19.74 -0.02 -21.22
N HIS A 355 -19.25 0.76 -20.26
CA HIS A 355 -19.62 0.62 -18.84
C HIS A 355 -20.73 1.59 -18.40
N ASN A 356 -21.38 2.31 -19.33
CA ASN A 356 -22.41 3.31 -19.04
C ASN A 356 -21.97 4.35 -17.99
N LEU A 357 -20.70 4.74 -18.02
CA LEU A 357 -20.14 5.78 -17.14
C LEU A 357 -20.46 7.16 -17.72
N ASP A 358 -21.01 8.03 -16.87
CA ASP A 358 -21.36 9.42 -17.21
C ASP A 358 -20.55 10.39 -16.32
N PRO A 359 -19.89 11.42 -16.90
CA PRO A 359 -19.79 11.70 -18.33
C PRO A 359 -18.82 10.78 -19.08
N VAL A 360 -19.08 10.56 -20.37
CA VAL A 360 -18.09 10.02 -21.32
C VAL A 360 -17.18 11.17 -21.76
N ASP A 361 -16.23 11.54 -20.91
CA ASP A 361 -15.36 12.69 -21.12
C ASP A 361 -13.90 12.33 -21.42
N GLY A 362 -13.59 11.03 -21.49
CA GLY A 362 -12.24 10.53 -21.80
C GLY A 362 -11.24 10.76 -20.69
N LYS A 363 -11.68 11.12 -19.47
CA LYS A 363 -10.82 11.25 -18.30
C LYS A 363 -11.03 10.05 -17.38
N ALA A 364 -9.93 9.41 -16.98
CA ALA A 364 -9.99 8.36 -15.99
C ALA A 364 -10.01 8.97 -14.58
N GLY A 365 -11.18 9.46 -14.19
CA GLY A 365 -11.48 9.85 -12.81
C GLY A 365 -11.73 8.63 -11.90
N PRO A 366 -12.02 8.86 -10.60
CA PRO A 366 -12.17 7.78 -9.62
C PRO A 366 -13.16 6.67 -10.04
N ALA A 367 -14.31 7.04 -10.60
CA ALA A 367 -15.32 6.07 -11.06
C ALA A 367 -14.82 5.21 -12.22
N THR A 368 -14.11 5.81 -13.17
CA THR A 368 -13.52 5.11 -14.32
C THR A 368 -12.38 4.21 -13.88
N LEU A 369 -11.47 4.70 -13.04
CA LEU A 369 -10.36 3.90 -12.51
C LEU A 369 -10.84 2.71 -11.69
N ALA A 370 -11.87 2.89 -10.85
CA ALA A 370 -12.44 1.81 -10.05
C ALA A 370 -13.15 0.75 -10.93
N ALA A 371 -13.83 1.18 -12.00
CA ALA A 371 -14.45 0.24 -12.95
C ALA A 371 -13.39 -0.57 -13.71
N ILE A 372 -12.31 0.07 -14.16
CA ILE A 372 -11.20 -0.60 -14.84
C ILE A 372 -10.49 -1.59 -13.90
N ASP A 373 -10.25 -1.22 -12.65
CA ASP A 373 -9.61 -2.10 -11.66
C ASP A 373 -10.48 -3.32 -11.34
N ARG A 374 -11.81 -3.13 -11.25
CA ARG A 374 -12.78 -4.22 -11.07
C ARG A 374 -12.71 -5.24 -12.20
N ASP A 375 -12.81 -4.78 -13.45
CA ASP A 375 -12.75 -5.62 -14.63
C ASP A 375 -11.41 -6.38 -14.72
N ALA A 376 -10.30 -5.70 -14.39
CA ALA A 376 -8.98 -6.32 -14.35
C ALA A 376 -8.90 -7.46 -13.32
N ARG A 377 -9.40 -7.23 -12.11
CA ARG A 377 -9.41 -8.25 -11.03
C ARG A 377 -10.33 -9.41 -11.34
N GLU A 378 -11.50 -9.14 -11.93
CA GLU A 378 -12.43 -10.19 -12.35
C GLU A 378 -11.79 -11.10 -13.40
N LEU A 379 -11.15 -10.50 -14.42
CA LEU A 379 -10.43 -11.25 -15.44
C LEU A 379 -9.31 -12.09 -14.82
N GLN A 380 -8.50 -11.53 -13.94
CA GLN A 380 -7.46 -12.27 -13.23
C GLN A 380 -8.01 -13.41 -12.37
N GLY A 381 -9.15 -13.20 -11.70
CA GLY A 381 -9.84 -14.23 -10.93
C GLY A 381 -10.28 -15.41 -11.81
N ASN A 382 -10.84 -15.12 -13.00
CA ASN A 382 -11.20 -16.16 -13.97
C ASN A 382 -9.97 -16.94 -14.45
N LEU A 383 -8.87 -16.25 -14.78
CA LEU A 383 -7.63 -16.91 -15.19
C LEU A 383 -7.09 -17.85 -14.10
N ALA A 384 -7.08 -17.38 -12.85
CA ALA A 384 -6.65 -18.17 -11.70
C ALA A 384 -7.57 -19.38 -11.44
N ALA A 385 -8.89 -19.20 -11.55
CA ALA A 385 -9.87 -20.28 -11.37
C ALA A 385 -9.72 -21.41 -12.41
N LEU A 386 -9.26 -21.06 -13.62
CA LEU A 386 -8.95 -22.02 -14.68
C LEU A 386 -7.57 -22.67 -14.52
N GLY A 387 -6.77 -22.24 -13.53
CA GLY A 387 -5.41 -22.69 -13.33
C GLY A 387 -4.46 -22.23 -14.44
N LEU A 388 -4.81 -21.15 -15.15
CA LEU A 388 -3.93 -20.56 -16.15
C LEU A 388 -2.77 -19.86 -15.46
N THR A 389 -1.61 -19.91 -16.11
CA THR A 389 -0.35 -19.43 -15.56
C THR A 389 0.30 -18.42 -16.51
N ASP A 390 1.25 -17.67 -15.98
CA ASP A 390 2.11 -16.83 -16.80
C ASP A 390 3.15 -17.66 -17.60
N ALA A 391 4.01 -16.97 -18.36
CA ALA A 391 5.04 -17.60 -19.17
C ALA A 391 6.08 -18.41 -18.37
N LYS A 392 6.15 -18.22 -17.05
CA LYS A 392 7.05 -18.91 -16.13
C LYS A 392 6.36 -20.07 -15.42
N GLY A 393 5.07 -20.32 -15.67
CA GLY A 393 4.28 -21.36 -15.02
C GLY A 393 3.71 -20.97 -13.65
N GLN A 394 3.68 -19.67 -13.33
CA GLN A 394 3.20 -19.15 -12.05
C GLN A 394 1.71 -18.80 -12.12
N ALA A 395 0.99 -19.00 -11.01
CA ALA A 395 -0.43 -18.66 -10.93
C ALA A 395 -0.65 -17.15 -11.07
N ILE A 396 -1.72 -16.76 -11.77
CA ILE A 396 -2.08 -15.36 -11.95
C ILE A 396 -2.63 -14.77 -10.64
N GLY A 397 -2.05 -13.65 -10.19
CA GLY A 397 -2.53 -12.88 -9.04
C GLY A 397 -3.68 -11.92 -9.43
N SER A 398 -4.54 -11.56 -8.46
CA SER A 398 -5.63 -10.58 -8.64
C SER A 398 -5.24 -9.21 -8.07
N ASP A 399 -4.25 -8.57 -8.69
CA ASP A 399 -3.66 -7.28 -8.28
C ASP A 399 -4.30 -6.06 -9.00
N GLY A 400 -5.17 -6.30 -9.99
CA GLY A 400 -5.80 -5.27 -10.81
C GLY A 400 -4.89 -4.69 -11.89
N TYR A 401 -3.71 -5.27 -12.16
CA TYR A 401 -2.81 -4.90 -13.24
C TYR A 401 -2.69 -6.01 -14.29
N LEU A 402 -3.26 -5.77 -15.47
CA LEU A 402 -3.21 -6.69 -16.61
C LEU A 402 -1.90 -6.56 -17.38
N GLY A 403 -0.82 -7.06 -16.77
CA GLY A 403 0.52 -7.06 -17.32
C GLY A 403 0.82 -8.22 -18.28
N GLY A 404 2.12 -8.46 -18.52
CA GLY A 404 2.59 -9.52 -19.42
C GLY A 404 2.15 -10.93 -19.02
N GLY A 405 2.06 -11.22 -17.72
CA GLY A 405 1.59 -12.51 -17.21
C GLY A 405 0.13 -12.80 -17.56
N SER A 406 -0.77 -11.83 -17.31
CA SER A 406 -2.18 -11.95 -17.70
C SER A 406 -2.35 -12.10 -19.21
N ARG A 407 -1.62 -11.30 -20.01
CA ARG A 407 -1.67 -11.42 -21.48
C ARG A 407 -1.18 -12.79 -21.98
N HIS A 408 -0.16 -13.38 -21.35
CA HIS A 408 0.29 -14.73 -21.67
C HIS A 408 -0.78 -15.78 -21.36
N ALA A 409 -1.37 -15.71 -20.16
CA ALA A 409 -2.44 -16.62 -19.76
C ALA A 409 -3.67 -16.53 -20.69
N ILE A 410 -4.05 -15.31 -21.08
CA ILE A 410 -5.14 -15.06 -22.05
C ILE A 410 -4.77 -15.65 -23.42
N ASN A 411 -3.53 -15.45 -23.88
CA ASN A 411 -3.05 -15.99 -25.15
C ASN A 411 -3.11 -17.52 -25.16
N ALA A 412 -2.67 -18.17 -24.08
CA ALA A 412 -2.71 -19.63 -23.93
C ALA A 412 -4.16 -20.15 -23.95
N PHE A 413 -5.07 -19.48 -23.23
CA PHE A 413 -6.50 -19.80 -23.27
C PHE A 413 -7.07 -19.66 -24.68
N GLN A 414 -6.77 -18.56 -25.37
CA GLN A 414 -7.25 -18.33 -26.74
C GLN A 414 -6.79 -19.44 -27.69
N GLN A 415 -5.52 -19.84 -27.64
CA GLN A 415 -5.00 -20.95 -28.43
C GLN A 415 -5.72 -22.27 -28.13
N GLN A 416 -5.96 -22.56 -26.86
CA GLN A 416 -6.63 -23.79 -26.43
C GLN A 416 -8.10 -23.86 -26.88
N HIS A 417 -8.77 -22.70 -26.95
CA HIS A 417 -10.20 -22.61 -27.27
C HIS A 417 -10.48 -22.19 -28.72
N GLY A 418 -9.46 -22.17 -29.59
CA GLY A 418 -9.61 -21.85 -31.01
C GLY A 418 -9.94 -20.38 -31.31
N LEU A 419 -9.69 -19.48 -30.35
CA LEU A 419 -9.84 -18.04 -30.50
C LEU A 419 -8.54 -17.41 -31.07
N PRO A 420 -8.60 -16.22 -31.67
CA PRO A 420 -7.39 -15.49 -32.07
C PRO A 420 -6.47 -15.25 -30.87
N ALA A 421 -5.27 -15.82 -30.92
CA ALA A 421 -4.26 -15.73 -29.86
C ALA A 421 -3.58 -14.36 -29.82
N THR A 422 -4.33 -13.35 -29.40
CA THR A 422 -3.91 -11.94 -29.35
C THR A 422 -3.38 -11.53 -27.98
N GLY A 423 -3.69 -12.31 -26.94
CA GLY A 423 -3.43 -11.92 -25.55
C GLY A 423 -4.32 -10.78 -25.04
N ILE A 424 -5.33 -10.38 -25.82
CA ILE A 424 -6.34 -9.38 -25.47
C ILE A 424 -7.62 -10.12 -25.11
N ALA A 425 -8.15 -9.89 -23.92
CA ALA A 425 -9.44 -10.43 -23.50
C ALA A 425 -10.55 -9.53 -24.03
N ASP A 426 -10.84 -9.62 -25.34
CA ASP A 426 -12.02 -8.99 -25.94
C ASP A 426 -13.34 -9.59 -25.42
N ALA A 427 -14.48 -9.10 -25.89
CA ALA A 427 -15.79 -9.54 -25.40
C ALA A 427 -16.01 -11.06 -25.58
N GLU A 428 -15.59 -11.61 -26.72
CA GLU A 428 -15.69 -13.05 -27.01
C GLU A 428 -14.79 -13.86 -26.07
N THR A 429 -13.54 -13.43 -25.89
CA THR A 429 -12.59 -14.09 -25.00
C THR A 429 -13.04 -14.03 -23.54
N ARG A 430 -13.54 -12.88 -23.05
CA ARG A 430 -14.07 -12.75 -21.67
C ARG A 430 -15.27 -13.65 -21.44
N GLN A 431 -16.18 -13.73 -22.41
CA GLN A 431 -17.34 -14.62 -22.32
C GLN A 431 -16.91 -16.09 -22.31
N ALA A 432 -15.97 -16.48 -23.15
CA ALA A 432 -15.43 -17.84 -23.18
C ALA A 432 -14.76 -18.21 -21.85
N LEU A 433 -13.94 -17.32 -21.28
CA LEU A 433 -13.32 -17.50 -19.96
C LEU A 433 -14.38 -17.70 -18.86
N ALA A 434 -15.37 -16.81 -18.80
CA ALA A 434 -16.42 -16.88 -17.80
C ALA A 434 -17.25 -18.19 -17.92
N ASN A 435 -17.57 -18.60 -19.15
CA ASN A 435 -18.29 -19.84 -19.41
C ASN A 435 -17.49 -21.08 -18.97
N GLU A 436 -16.19 -21.12 -19.26
CA GLU A 436 -15.32 -22.24 -18.85
C GLU A 436 -15.21 -22.31 -17.32
N VAL A 437 -15.10 -21.17 -16.63
CA VAL A 437 -15.09 -21.12 -15.15
C VAL A 437 -16.39 -21.71 -14.60
N GLN A 438 -17.54 -21.32 -15.17
CA GLN A 438 -18.84 -21.86 -14.77
C GLN A 438 -18.95 -23.36 -15.05
N GLN A 439 -18.48 -23.85 -16.21
CA GLN A 439 -18.50 -25.27 -16.56
C GLN A 439 -17.61 -26.11 -15.64
N ARG A 440 -16.41 -25.62 -15.29
CA ARG A 440 -15.53 -26.30 -14.33
C ARG A 440 -16.11 -26.33 -12.93
N ALA A 441 -16.74 -25.24 -12.49
CA ALA A 441 -17.47 -25.22 -11.22
C ALA A 441 -18.61 -26.25 -11.19
N GLN A 442 -19.30 -26.48 -12.32
CA GLN A 442 -20.35 -27.49 -12.46
C GLN A 442 -19.79 -28.94 -12.54
N ALA A 443 -18.67 -29.14 -13.23
CA ALA A 443 -18.04 -30.46 -13.40
C ALA A 443 -17.38 -30.98 -12.10
N GLN A 444 -16.81 -30.09 -11.27
CA GLN A 444 -16.23 -30.45 -9.98
C GLN A 444 -17.29 -30.77 -8.89
N GLY A 445 -18.58 -30.57 -9.18
CA GLY A 445 -19.71 -31.03 -8.37
C GLY A 445 -20.26 -32.41 -8.75
N SER A 446 -19.66 -33.12 -9.71
CA SER A 446 -20.23 -34.34 -10.32
C SER A 446 -19.28 -35.55 -10.22
N THR A 447 -19.18 -36.23 -9.06
CA THR A 447 -18.59 -37.58 -8.96
C THR A 447 -19.68 -38.66 -9.06
N PRO A 448 -19.48 -39.73 -9.85
CA PRO A 448 -20.51 -40.74 -10.14
C PRO A 448 -20.51 -41.89 -9.12
N GLU A 449 -20.97 -41.67 -7.88
CA GLU A 449 -21.11 -42.78 -6.94
C GLU A 449 -22.30 -42.73 -5.97
N GLN A 450 -23.32 -41.91 -6.22
CA GLN A 450 -24.54 -41.92 -5.40
C GLN A 450 -25.82 -41.71 -6.22
N GLN A 451 -26.08 -42.66 -7.12
CA GLN A 451 -27.45 -43.07 -7.43
C GLN A 451 -27.94 -44.03 -6.34
N ALA A 452 -28.33 -43.49 -5.19
CA ALA A 452 -29.22 -44.18 -4.25
C ALA A 452 -29.83 -43.17 -3.27
N ALA A 453 -31.17 -43.15 -3.25
CA ALA A 453 -32.07 -42.41 -2.35
C ALA A 453 -32.20 -40.90 -2.61
N ALA A 454 -33.35 -40.56 -3.17
CA ALA A 454 -33.81 -39.21 -3.42
C ALA A 454 -34.16 -38.47 -2.12
N GLU A 455 -33.53 -37.32 -1.92
CA GLU A 455 -34.09 -36.12 -1.25
C GLU A 455 -33.52 -34.88 -1.98
N PRO A 456 -34.28 -33.79 -2.16
CA PRO A 456 -33.87 -32.65 -2.98
C PRO A 456 -32.76 -31.85 -2.27
N ALA A 457 -31.54 -31.90 -2.81
CA ALA A 457 -30.40 -31.18 -2.25
C ALA A 457 -30.46 -29.68 -2.62
N ARG A 458 -30.37 -28.83 -1.60
CA ARG A 458 -30.37 -27.37 -1.66
C ARG A 458 -29.10 -26.84 -2.33
N GLU A 459 -29.29 -25.81 -3.15
CA GLU A 459 -28.24 -24.95 -3.71
C GLU A 459 -27.27 -24.54 -2.59
N THR A 460 -25.98 -24.86 -2.73
CA THR A 460 -25.00 -24.65 -1.66
C THR A 460 -24.65 -23.15 -1.60
N VAL A 461 -25.18 -22.46 -0.59
CA VAL A 461 -24.91 -21.03 -0.40
C VAL A 461 -23.53 -20.84 0.22
N TYR A 462 -22.59 -20.29 -0.53
CA TYR A 462 -21.28 -19.91 0.00
C TYR A 462 -21.41 -18.71 0.96
N PRO A 463 -20.70 -18.71 2.10
CA PRO A 463 -20.61 -17.52 2.94
C PRO A 463 -20.09 -16.33 2.15
N MET A 464 -20.60 -15.12 2.38
CA MET A 464 -20.12 -13.91 1.71
C MET A 464 -18.68 -13.56 2.04
N SER A 465 -18.10 -14.13 3.09
CA SER A 465 -16.65 -14.06 3.35
C SER A 465 -15.82 -14.99 2.47
N ASP A 466 -16.43 -15.98 1.81
CA ASP A 466 -15.78 -16.88 0.87
C ASP A 466 -15.63 -16.19 -0.50
N PRO A 467 -14.43 -16.18 -1.11
CA PRO A 467 -14.20 -15.59 -2.43
C PRO A 467 -15.10 -16.11 -3.55
N ARG A 468 -15.69 -17.31 -3.40
CA ARG A 468 -16.63 -17.90 -4.36
C ARG A 468 -18.05 -17.36 -4.25
N SER A 469 -18.36 -16.61 -3.18
CA SER A 469 -19.67 -15.98 -3.02
C SER A 469 -19.82 -14.79 -3.97
N PRO A 470 -20.92 -14.69 -4.73
CA PRO A 470 -21.21 -13.52 -5.57
C PRO A 470 -21.29 -12.20 -4.78
N GLN A 471 -21.52 -12.27 -3.47
CA GLN A 471 -21.60 -11.11 -2.57
C GLN A 471 -20.24 -10.75 -1.94
N ASN A 472 -19.19 -11.53 -2.18
CA ASN A 472 -17.90 -11.37 -1.52
C ASN A 472 -17.28 -9.99 -1.72
N TRP A 473 -17.35 -9.45 -2.94
CA TRP A 473 -16.79 -8.15 -3.24
C TRP A 473 -17.43 -7.02 -2.41
N LEU A 474 -18.77 -6.96 -2.34
CA LEU A 474 -19.50 -5.92 -1.61
C LEU A 474 -19.34 -6.13 -0.10
N TYR A 475 -19.25 -7.38 0.33
CA TYR A 475 -18.94 -7.74 1.71
C TYR A 475 -17.56 -7.27 2.14
N THR A 476 -16.53 -7.50 1.33
CA THR A 476 -15.16 -7.07 1.64
C THR A 476 -15.05 -5.54 1.70
N GLU A 477 -15.66 -4.83 0.77
CA GLU A 477 -15.75 -3.35 0.79
C GLU A 477 -16.46 -2.84 2.06
N THR A 478 -17.62 -3.42 2.36
CA THR A 478 -18.40 -3.06 3.56
C THR A 478 -17.61 -3.35 4.83
N LEU A 479 -16.88 -4.46 4.88
CA LEU A 479 -16.03 -4.84 6.02
C LEU A 479 -14.91 -3.84 6.26
N VAL A 480 -14.26 -3.35 5.20
CA VAL A 480 -13.26 -2.28 5.33
C VAL A 480 -13.87 -1.02 5.94
N GLN A 481 -15.05 -0.61 5.49
CA GLN A 481 -15.71 0.59 6.00
C GLN A 481 -16.24 0.43 7.43
N VAL A 482 -16.69 -0.77 7.82
CA VAL A 482 -17.03 -1.09 9.22
C VAL A 482 -15.79 -0.95 10.11
N LYS A 483 -14.65 -1.51 9.69
CA LYS A 483 -13.39 -1.43 10.47
C LYS A 483 -12.93 0.02 10.66
N PHE A 484 -13.02 0.86 9.63
CA PHE A 484 -12.72 2.29 9.77
C PHE A 484 -13.66 3.01 10.74
N ALA A 485 -14.96 2.68 10.70
CA ALA A 485 -15.95 3.30 11.57
C ALA A 485 -15.82 2.87 13.04
N GLU A 486 -15.34 1.64 13.28
CA GLU A 486 -14.98 1.10 14.60
C GLU A 486 -13.69 1.72 15.14
N GLU A 487 -12.65 1.81 14.30
CA GLU A 487 -11.35 2.42 14.65
C GLU A 487 -11.52 3.89 15.06
N ALA A 488 -12.36 4.66 14.34
CA ALA A 488 -12.68 6.04 14.68
C ALA A 488 -13.36 6.19 16.07
N ARG A 489 -13.88 5.10 16.64
CA ARG A 489 -14.48 5.02 17.97
C ARG A 489 -13.60 4.30 19.00
N GLY A 490 -12.38 3.91 18.63
CA GLY A 490 -11.46 3.17 19.49
C GLY A 490 -11.89 1.71 19.75
N LEU A 491 -12.72 1.14 18.87
CA LEU A 491 -13.13 -0.27 18.94
C LEU A 491 -12.19 -1.12 18.06
N PRO A 492 -11.56 -2.17 18.62
CA PRO A 492 -10.71 -3.06 17.84
C PRO A 492 -11.56 -3.97 16.95
N SER A 493 -11.16 -4.17 15.69
CA SER A 493 -11.91 -5.05 14.77
C SER A 493 -11.88 -6.52 15.18
N GLY A 494 -12.91 -7.28 14.81
CA GLY A 494 -12.99 -8.72 15.06
C GLY A 494 -14.25 -9.35 14.46
N GLU A 495 -14.72 -10.45 15.07
CA GLU A 495 -15.92 -11.17 14.61
C GLU A 495 -17.17 -10.27 14.54
N HIS A 496 -17.27 -9.26 15.42
CA HIS A 496 -18.36 -8.29 15.38
C HIS A 496 -18.31 -7.42 14.12
N SER A 497 -17.13 -7.02 13.65
CA SER A 497 -16.94 -6.28 12.40
C SER A 497 -17.45 -7.09 11.21
N GLU A 498 -17.14 -8.38 11.18
CA GLU A 498 -17.56 -9.31 10.12
C GLU A 498 -19.07 -9.51 10.08
N LYS A 499 -19.71 -9.67 11.25
CA LYS A 499 -21.16 -9.82 11.37
C LYS A 499 -21.90 -8.53 11.02
N LEU A 500 -21.40 -7.38 11.46
CA LEU A 500 -21.96 -6.07 11.13
C LEU A 500 -21.82 -5.78 9.62
N ALA A 501 -20.66 -6.09 9.03
CA ALA A 501 -20.44 -5.95 7.60
C ALA A 501 -21.37 -6.86 6.80
N ALA A 502 -21.60 -8.10 7.25
CA ALA A 502 -22.52 -9.01 6.59
C ALA A 502 -23.96 -8.51 6.58
N ALA A 503 -24.44 -8.01 7.72
CA ALA A 503 -25.79 -7.43 7.83
C ALA A 503 -25.93 -6.14 6.99
N LEU A 504 -24.92 -5.28 6.98
CA LEU A 504 -24.90 -4.08 6.14
C LEU A 504 -24.81 -4.40 4.64
N THR A 505 -24.14 -5.50 4.26
CA THR A 505 -24.07 -5.97 2.87
C THR A 505 -25.44 -6.39 2.34
N VAL A 506 -26.26 -7.06 3.18
CA VAL A 506 -27.65 -7.40 2.84
C VAL A 506 -28.47 -6.13 2.60
N GLU A 507 -28.35 -5.13 3.47
CA GLU A 507 -29.10 -3.87 3.32
C GLU A 507 -28.58 -2.98 2.19
N ALA A 508 -27.27 -3.03 1.90
CA ALA A 508 -26.68 -2.39 0.73
C ALA A 508 -27.21 -3.00 -0.56
N ALA A 509 -27.25 -4.33 -0.66
CA ALA A 509 -27.86 -5.03 -1.78
C ALA A 509 -29.35 -4.65 -1.92
N ARG A 510 -30.11 -4.63 -0.82
CA ARG A 510 -31.54 -4.26 -0.80
C ARG A 510 -31.78 -2.84 -1.30
N ALA A 511 -30.94 -1.90 -0.90
CA ALA A 511 -31.02 -0.50 -1.30
C ALA A 511 -30.37 -0.21 -2.68
N GLY A 512 -29.86 -1.25 -3.37
CA GLY A 512 -29.26 -1.11 -4.70
C GLY A 512 -27.94 -0.34 -4.69
N LEU A 513 -27.20 -0.39 -3.58
CA LEU A 513 -25.84 0.14 -3.49
C LEU A 513 -24.92 -0.82 -4.22
N TYR A 514 -24.01 -0.25 -5.01
CA TYR A 514 -22.99 -1.00 -5.74
C TYR A 514 -21.58 -0.64 -5.30
N ARG A 515 -21.47 0.14 -4.21
CA ARG A 515 -20.27 0.38 -3.42
C ARG A 515 -20.69 0.89 -2.04
N VAL A 516 -19.82 0.78 -1.05
CA VAL A 516 -19.99 1.41 0.27
C VAL A 516 -18.80 2.33 0.48
N ASP A 517 -19.05 3.64 0.45
CA ASP A 517 -17.98 4.66 0.61
C ASP A 517 -17.65 4.88 2.09
N ARG A 518 -18.62 4.69 2.98
CA ARG A 518 -18.42 4.69 4.44
C ARG A 518 -19.55 3.98 5.19
N VAL A 519 -19.28 3.63 6.44
CA VAL A 519 -20.30 3.19 7.41
C VAL A 519 -20.45 4.25 8.48
N GLU A 520 -21.69 4.65 8.74
CA GLU A 520 -22.03 5.61 9.77
C GLU A 520 -22.71 4.88 10.93
N LEU A 521 -22.10 4.91 12.13
CA LEU A 521 -22.80 4.56 13.36
C LEU A 521 -23.38 5.80 14.02
N ASN A 522 -24.53 5.65 14.69
CA ASN A 522 -25.10 6.70 15.54
C ASN A 522 -24.24 6.92 16.81
N GLN A 523 -24.59 7.95 17.60
CA GLN A 523 -23.78 8.39 18.74
C GLN A 523 -23.51 7.29 19.77
N ASP A 524 -24.50 6.44 20.06
CA ASP A 524 -24.38 5.35 21.03
C ASP A 524 -23.91 4.02 20.42
N GLY A 525 -23.71 3.96 19.09
CA GLY A 525 -23.27 2.77 18.37
C GLY A 525 -24.33 1.67 18.24
N SER A 526 -25.59 1.93 18.61
CA SER A 526 -26.67 0.95 18.53
C SER A 526 -27.15 0.67 17.11
N MET A 527 -26.94 1.62 16.18
CA MET A 527 -27.37 1.53 14.79
C MET A 527 -26.22 1.91 13.85
N ALA A 528 -26.10 1.17 12.75
CA ALA A 528 -25.16 1.45 11.67
C ALA A 528 -25.88 1.53 10.32
N ARG A 529 -25.39 2.34 9.39
CA ARG A 529 -25.86 2.33 7.99
C ARG A 529 -24.70 2.43 7.03
N ALA A 530 -24.84 1.82 5.86
CA ALA A 530 -23.88 1.96 4.76
C ALA A 530 -24.31 3.15 3.88
N VAL A 531 -23.31 3.94 3.49
CA VAL A 531 -23.50 5.15 2.69
C VAL A 531 -22.68 5.03 1.41
N GLN A 532 -23.35 5.27 0.29
CA GLN A 532 -22.73 5.53 -0.99
C GLN A 532 -22.82 7.04 -1.26
N ALA A 533 -21.66 7.70 -1.17
CA ALA A 533 -21.53 9.13 -1.37
C ALA A 533 -21.72 9.48 -2.86
N ASN A 534 -22.41 10.59 -3.11
CA ASN A 534 -22.51 11.12 -4.46
C ASN A 534 -21.13 11.64 -4.91
N ALA A 535 -20.73 11.30 -6.14
CA ALA A 535 -19.41 11.61 -6.67
C ALA A 535 -19.12 13.11 -6.82
N LEU A 536 -20.15 13.96 -6.80
CA LEU A 536 -20.02 15.41 -6.99
C LEU A 536 -19.99 16.19 -5.66
N HIS A 537 -20.84 15.81 -4.70
CA HIS A 537 -20.94 16.47 -3.39
C HIS A 537 -21.39 15.46 -2.32
N ASP A 538 -20.64 15.35 -1.22
CA ASP A 538 -20.99 14.50 -0.08
C ASP A 538 -22.05 15.19 0.81
N GLU A 539 -23.25 15.35 0.25
CA GLU A 539 -24.41 15.89 0.96
C GLU A 539 -25.40 14.77 1.30
N SER A 540 -25.87 14.75 2.54
CA SER A 540 -26.78 13.71 3.08
C SER A 540 -28.04 13.49 2.22
N ALA A 541 -28.52 14.53 1.55
CA ALA A 541 -29.69 14.48 0.67
C ALA A 541 -29.43 13.83 -0.70
N LEU A 542 -28.16 13.77 -1.14
CA LEU A 542 -27.74 13.25 -2.45
C LEU A 542 -27.11 11.86 -2.37
N ASN A 543 -26.77 11.42 -1.16
CA ASN A 543 -26.18 10.11 -0.91
C ASN A 543 -27.24 9.00 -0.95
N ARG A 544 -26.85 7.82 -1.42
CA ARG A 544 -27.67 6.61 -1.26
C ARG A 544 -27.32 5.95 0.05
N ASN A 545 -28.32 5.72 0.88
CA ASN A 545 -28.15 5.17 2.22
C ASN A 545 -28.94 3.87 2.34
N THR A 546 -28.41 2.91 3.09
CA THR A 546 -29.20 1.76 3.52
C THR A 546 -30.21 2.16 4.59
N ALA A 547 -31.20 1.29 4.83
CA ALA A 547 -31.89 1.29 6.11
C ALA A 547 -30.85 1.04 7.23
N PRO A 548 -31.01 1.66 8.42
CA PRO A 548 -30.08 1.46 9.50
C PRO A 548 -30.28 0.06 10.11
N VAL A 549 -29.16 -0.63 10.34
CA VAL A 549 -29.06 -1.96 10.94
C VAL A 549 -28.75 -1.83 12.42
N SER A 550 -29.50 -2.55 13.25
CA SER A 550 -29.21 -2.72 14.68
C SER A 550 -27.94 -3.54 14.87
N THR A 551 -26.93 -2.95 15.53
CA THR A 551 -25.65 -3.63 15.77
C THR A 551 -25.83 -4.86 16.66
N ALA A 552 -26.74 -4.79 17.63
CA ALA A 552 -27.09 -5.93 18.48
C ALA A 552 -27.74 -7.07 17.70
N ASP A 553 -28.57 -6.78 16.70
CA ASP A 553 -29.19 -7.82 15.86
C ASP A 553 -28.20 -8.39 14.85
N ALA A 554 -27.30 -7.58 14.31
CA ALA A 554 -26.20 -8.05 13.48
C ALA A 554 -25.33 -9.06 14.23
N MET A 555 -25.05 -8.84 15.53
CA MET A 555 -24.25 -9.78 16.33
C MET A 555 -24.90 -11.16 16.51
N ARG A 556 -26.23 -11.23 16.44
CA ARG A 556 -26.99 -12.48 16.56
C ARG A 556 -27.07 -13.24 15.23
N GLN A 557 -26.63 -12.64 14.14
CA GLN A 557 -26.68 -13.21 12.80
C GLN A 557 -25.28 -13.64 12.37
N SER A 558 -25.15 -14.87 11.89
CA SER A 558 -23.92 -15.35 11.28
C SER A 558 -23.72 -14.76 9.89
N VAL A 559 -22.46 -14.77 9.43
CA VAL A 559 -22.12 -14.41 8.04
C VAL A 559 -22.86 -15.33 7.06
N GLN A 560 -23.00 -16.62 7.38
CA GLN A 560 -23.74 -17.59 6.56
C GLN A 560 -25.23 -17.23 6.43
N GLU A 561 -25.94 -16.95 7.54
CA GLU A 561 -27.35 -16.57 7.50
C GLU A 561 -27.58 -15.28 6.70
N ASN A 562 -26.67 -14.31 6.80
CA ASN A 562 -26.73 -13.11 5.98
C ASN A 562 -26.41 -13.38 4.50
N SER A 563 -25.66 -14.42 4.19
CA SER A 563 -25.34 -14.81 2.80
C SER A 563 -26.60 -15.34 2.10
N GLU A 564 -27.37 -16.17 2.80
CA GLU A 564 -28.67 -16.67 2.33
C GLU A 564 -29.66 -15.52 2.10
N ARG A 565 -29.70 -14.54 3.01
CA ARG A 565 -30.55 -13.34 2.86
C ARG A 565 -30.14 -12.45 1.70
N ALA A 566 -28.85 -12.26 1.48
CA ALA A 566 -28.35 -11.44 0.37
C ALA A 566 -28.68 -12.06 -1.00
N LEU A 567 -28.64 -13.39 -1.09
CA LEU A 567 -29.09 -14.12 -2.28
C LEU A 567 -30.60 -13.95 -2.52
N GLN A 568 -31.43 -14.13 -1.48
CA GLN A 568 -32.88 -13.91 -1.59
C GLN A 568 -33.22 -12.50 -2.05
N VAL A 569 -32.52 -11.48 -1.54
CA VAL A 569 -32.68 -10.08 -2.00
C VAL A 569 -32.30 -9.93 -3.47
N SER A 570 -31.19 -10.55 -3.88
CA SER A 570 -30.71 -10.51 -5.28
C SER A 570 -31.70 -11.16 -6.24
N ASP A 571 -32.29 -12.30 -5.86
CA ASP A 571 -33.25 -13.03 -6.69
C ASP A 571 -34.60 -12.30 -6.79
N GLN A 572 -35.09 -11.73 -5.68
CA GLN A 572 -36.28 -10.88 -5.70
C GLN A 572 -36.12 -9.66 -6.61
N GLN A 573 -34.95 -9.02 -6.58
CA GLN A 573 -34.65 -7.88 -7.47
C GLN A 573 -34.58 -8.30 -8.94
N ARG A 574 -33.98 -9.46 -9.26
CA ARG A 574 -33.95 -9.99 -10.64
C ARG A 574 -35.35 -10.30 -11.15
N GLU A 575 -36.22 -10.85 -10.30
CA GLU A 575 -37.59 -11.18 -10.66
C GLU A 575 -38.44 -9.92 -10.88
N GLN A 576 -38.29 -8.91 -10.01
CA GLN A 576 -38.93 -7.60 -10.19
C GLN A 576 -38.46 -6.89 -11.47
N GLN A 577 -37.15 -6.92 -11.78
CA GLN A 577 -36.62 -6.33 -13.02
C GLN A 577 -37.16 -7.03 -14.27
N LYS A 578 -37.38 -8.35 -14.24
CA LYS A 578 -38.02 -9.08 -15.34
C LYS A 578 -39.48 -8.66 -15.52
N ILE A 579 -40.22 -8.47 -14.42
CA ILE A 579 -41.62 -7.99 -14.44
C ILE A 579 -41.69 -6.55 -14.97
N ASP A 580 -40.80 -5.67 -14.54
CA ASP A 580 -40.75 -4.26 -14.99
C ASP A 580 -40.41 -4.15 -16.48
N GLN A 581 -39.48 -4.98 -16.97
CA GLN A 581 -39.14 -5.05 -18.40
C GLN A 581 -40.29 -5.58 -19.26
N GLN A 582 -41.05 -6.58 -18.79
CA GLN A 582 -42.24 -7.08 -19.48
C GLN A 582 -43.38 -6.04 -19.50
N THR A 583 -43.54 -5.28 -18.42
CA THR A 583 -44.57 -4.23 -18.32
C THR A 583 -44.25 -3.03 -19.22
N GLN A 584 -42.97 -2.68 -19.40
CA GLN A 584 -42.55 -1.63 -20.35
C GLN A 584 -42.70 -2.02 -21.82
N GLN A 585 -42.66 -3.31 -22.16
CA GLN A 585 -42.88 -3.79 -23.54
C GLN A 585 -44.37 -3.88 -23.95
N HIS A 586 -45.32 -3.75 -23.01
CA HIS A 586 -46.77 -3.86 -23.27
C HIS A 586 -47.60 -2.64 -22.81
N GLY A 587 -47.01 -1.44 -22.74
CA GLY A 587 -47.73 -0.17 -22.52
C GLY A 587 -48.51 0.32 -23.77
N PRO A 588 -49.66 1.02 -23.61
CA PRO A 588 -50.82 0.90 -24.50
C PRO A 588 -50.66 1.57 -25.87
N ARG A 589 -50.78 0.75 -26.92
CA ARG A 589 -51.02 1.19 -28.30
C ARG A 589 -52.54 1.23 -28.55
N ALA A 590 -53.21 2.29 -28.08
CA ALA A 590 -54.59 2.58 -28.49
C ALA A 590 -54.94 4.07 -28.36
N MET A 591 -55.53 4.58 -29.45
CA MET A 591 -56.22 5.88 -29.65
C MET A 591 -55.43 7.06 -30.22
N MET A 592 -55.21 7.02 -31.55
CA MET A 592 -55.65 8.10 -32.43
C MET A 592 -56.17 7.50 -33.75
N ALA A 593 -57.49 7.46 -33.87
CA ALA A 593 -58.26 7.45 -35.11
C ALA A 593 -59.38 8.46 -34.94
#